data_AF-B7MK60-F1
#
_entry.id   AF-B7MK60-F1
#
_cell.length_a   1.000
_cell.length_b   1.000
_cell.length_c   1.000
_cell.angle_alpha   90.00
_cell.angle_beta   90.00
_cell.angle_gamma   90.00
#
_symmetry.space_group_name_H-M   'P 1'
#
loop_
_entity.id
_entity.type
_entity.pdbx_description
1 polymer ?
#
loop_
_entity_poly.entity_id
_entity_poly.type
_entity_poly.pdbx_seq_one_letter_code
_entity_poly.pdbx_strand_id
1 'polypeptide(L)'
;MKTSDNESIKYEITGQAVLQILRMKINFSLQTLIKQLLVMKSAEENTFRRDLIDSIIRDFSNSDTGGPNRRTAIADNKSMFTGKKINRIH
;
A
#
# COMPACT_ATOMS: atom_id res chain seq x y z
N MET A 1 -16.12 -4.89 18.94
CA MET A 1 -15.33 -5.85 18.14
C MET A 1 -13.87 -5.64 18.45
N LYS A 2 -13.10 -6.72 18.63
CA LYS A 2 -11.64 -6.61 18.81
C LYS A 2 -11.04 -6.22 17.47
N THR A 3 -9.97 -5.44 17.46
CA THR A 3 -9.29 -4.97 16.23
C THR A 3 -8.93 -6.12 15.28
N SER A 4 -8.57 -7.28 15.83
CA SER A 4 -8.30 -8.51 15.09
C SER A 4 -9.49 -9.04 14.28
N ASP A 5 -10.72 -8.83 14.74
CA ASP A 5 -11.92 -9.29 14.05
C ASP A 5 -12.14 -8.47 12.78
N ASN A 6 -11.87 -7.16 12.86
CA ASN A 6 -12.00 -6.25 11.72
C ASN A 6 -11.02 -6.57 10.61
N GLU A 7 -9.76 -6.87 10.96
CA GLU A 7 -8.73 -7.25 9.99
C GLU A 7 -9.07 -8.56 9.31
N SER A 8 -9.54 -9.57 10.07
CA SER A 8 -10.00 -10.83 9.50
C SER A 8 -11.12 -10.63 8.48
N ILE A 9 -12.13 -9.79 8.81
CA ILE A 9 -13.23 -9.47 7.89
C ILE A 9 -12.71 -8.71 6.66
N LYS A 10 -11.74 -7.80 6.81
CA LYS A 10 -11.12 -7.11 5.67
C LYS A 10 -10.42 -8.08 4.72
N TYR A 11 -9.69 -9.07 5.25
CA TYR A 11 -9.06 -10.11 4.43
C TYR A 11 -10.09 -10.98 3.72
N GLU A 12 -11.19 -11.34 4.40
CA GLU A 12 -12.27 -12.11 3.80
C GLU A 12 -12.91 -11.36 2.63
N ILE A 13 -13.27 -10.09 2.83
CA ILE A 13 -13.85 -9.22 1.79
C ILE A 13 -12.90 -9.12 0.59
N THR A 14 -11.61 -8.89 0.86
CA THR A 14 -10.59 -8.79 -0.18
C THR A 14 -10.46 -10.11 -0.95
N GLY A 15 -10.42 -11.24 -0.25
CA GLY A 15 -10.35 -12.57 -0.85
C GLY A 15 -11.55 -12.86 -1.75
N GLN A 16 -12.76 -12.48 -1.33
CA GLN A 16 -13.97 -12.61 -2.14
C GLN A 16 -13.90 -11.78 -3.42
N ALA A 17 -13.42 -10.53 -3.34
CA ALA A 17 -13.24 -9.67 -4.52
C ALA A 17 -12.26 -10.28 -5.52
N VAL A 18 -11.11 -10.79 -5.04
CA VAL A 18 -10.10 -11.46 -5.88
C VAL A 18 -10.69 -12.71 -6.54
N LEU A 19 -11.40 -13.55 -5.77
CA LEU A 19 -12.03 -14.76 -6.30
C LEU A 19 -13.06 -14.45 -7.39
N GLN A 20 -13.85 -13.39 -7.24
CA GLN A 20 -14.81 -12.96 -8.26
C GLN A 20 -14.11 -12.55 -9.56
N ILE A 21 -13.03 -11.77 -9.46
CA ILE A 21 -12.22 -11.36 -10.63
C ILE A 21 -11.66 -12.59 -11.36
N LEU A 22 -11.09 -13.54 -10.62
CA LEU A 22 -10.54 -14.77 -11.19
C LEU A 22 -11.64 -15.62 -11.86
N ARG A 23 -12.85 -15.68 -11.27
CA ARG A 23 -14.02 -16.37 -11.86
C ARG A 23 -14.50 -15.70 -13.15
N MET A 24 -14.39 -14.38 -13.25
CA MET A 24 -14.74 -13.63 -14.46
C MET A 24 -13.73 -13.84 -15.60
N LYS A 25 -12.60 -14.53 -15.36
CA LYS A 25 -11.53 -14.78 -16.34
C LYS A 25 -10.98 -13.49 -16.97
N ILE A 26 -10.97 -12.40 -16.21
CA ILE A 26 -10.36 -11.12 -16.60
C ILE A 26 -8.98 -10.97 -15.98
N ASN A 27 -8.14 -10.11 -16.57
CA ASN A 27 -6.80 -9.85 -16.06
C ASN A 27 -6.86 -9.25 -14.64
N PHE A 28 -6.04 -9.80 -13.75
CA PHE A 28 -5.91 -9.29 -12.39
C PHE A 28 -4.98 -8.08 -12.36
N SER A 29 -5.44 -7.00 -11.74
CA SER A 29 -4.71 -5.75 -11.53
C SER A 29 -5.28 -5.01 -10.33
N LEU A 30 -4.54 -4.05 -9.77
CA LEU A 30 -5.04 -3.19 -8.70
C LEU A 30 -6.31 -2.43 -9.12
N GLN A 31 -6.38 -1.97 -10.37
CA GLN A 31 -7.56 -1.29 -10.90
C GLN A 31 -8.77 -2.21 -10.97
N THR A 32 -8.59 -3.46 -11.41
CA THR A 32 -9.70 -4.44 -11.47
C THR A 32 -10.15 -4.85 -10.06
N LEU A 33 -9.23 -4.92 -9.09
CA LEU A 33 -9.56 -5.11 -7.68
C LEU A 33 -10.38 -3.95 -7.10
N ILE A 34 -9.93 -2.72 -7.28
CA ILE A 34 -10.65 -1.52 -6.79
C ILE A 34 -12.05 -1.43 -7.42
N LYS A 35 -12.18 -1.68 -8.73
CA LYS A 35 -13.49 -1.71 -9.41
C LYS A 35 -14.41 -2.77 -8.81
N GLN A 36 -13.89 -3.98 -8.54
CA GLN A 36 -14.71 -5.04 -7.96
C GLN A 36 -15.17 -4.69 -6.54
N LEU A 37 -14.28 -4.11 -5.72
CA LEU A 37 -14.62 -3.66 -4.37
C LEU A 37 -15.69 -2.55 -4.39
N LEU A 38 -15.66 -1.64 -5.36
CA LEU A 38 -16.72 -0.63 -5.55
C LEU A 38 -18.08 -1.26 -5.87
N VAL A 39 -18.10 -2.28 -6.74
CA VAL A 39 -19.33 -3.04 -7.04
C VAL A 39 -19.84 -3.73 -5.78
N MET A 40 -18.97 -4.43 -5.04
CA MET A 40 -19.34 -5.06 -3.77
C MET A 40 -19.89 -4.05 -2.76
N LYS A 41 -19.29 -2.86 -2.63
CA LYS A 41 -19.79 -1.78 -1.76
C LYS A 41 -21.21 -1.36 -2.12
N SER A 42 -21.50 -1.21 -3.42
CA SER A 42 -22.83 -0.78 -3.89
C SER A 42 -23.95 -1.80 -3.60
N ALA A 43 -23.59 -3.09 -3.51
CA ALA A 43 -24.52 -4.18 -3.23
C ALA A 43 -24.60 -4.54 -1.73
N GLU A 44 -23.74 -3.96 -0.88
CA GLU A 44 -23.65 -4.31 0.53
C GLU A 44 -24.65 -3.48 1.36
N GLU A 45 -25.60 -4.16 2.00
CA GLU A 45 -26.60 -3.51 2.85
C GLU A 45 -26.04 -3.17 4.24
N ASN A 46 -25.09 -3.95 4.74
CA ASN A 46 -24.51 -3.76 6.06
C ASN A 46 -23.59 -2.53 6.07
N THR A 47 -23.94 -1.52 6.87
CA THR A 47 -23.19 -0.25 6.98
C THR A 47 -21.74 -0.47 7.46
N PHE A 48 -21.55 -1.33 8.46
CA PHE A 48 -20.22 -1.65 8.97
C PHE A 48 -19.35 -2.31 7.90
N ARG A 49 -19.91 -3.25 7.12
CA ARG A 49 -19.17 -3.89 6.02
C ARG A 49 -18.86 -2.90 4.90
N ARG A 50 -19.76 -1.97 4.58
CA ARG A 50 -19.50 -0.87 3.63
C ARG A 50 -18.32 -0.01 4.06
N ASP A 51 -18.26 0.36 5.34
CA ASP A 51 -17.13 1.15 5.89
C ASP A 51 -15.80 0.38 5.84
N LEU A 52 -15.83 -0.95 6.06
CA LEU A 52 -14.66 -1.79 5.87
C LEU A 52 -14.22 -1.84 4.41
N ILE A 53 -15.16 -1.99 3.46
CA ILE A 53 -14.85 -1.96 2.02
C ILE A 53 -14.22 -0.61 1.63
N ASP A 54 -14.74 0.50 2.14
CA ASP A 54 -14.16 1.83 1.92
C ASP A 54 -12.74 1.95 2.48
N SER A 55 -12.50 1.41 3.67
CA SER A 55 -11.15 1.37 4.22
C SER A 55 -10.21 0.55 3.33
N ILE A 56 -10.63 -0.62 2.85
CA ILE A 56 -9.82 -1.47 1.97
C ILE A 56 -9.49 -0.75 0.67
N ILE A 57 -10.47 -0.10 0.04
CA ILE A 57 -10.26 0.69 -1.18
C ILE A 57 -9.25 1.80 -0.94
N ARG A 58 -9.35 2.51 0.18
CA ARG A 58 -8.39 3.56 0.56
C ARG A 58 -7.00 2.98 0.79
N ASP A 59 -6.88 1.85 1.48
CA ASP A 59 -5.60 1.18 1.75
C ASP A 59 -4.91 0.77 0.42
N PHE A 60 -5.67 0.26 -0.55
CA PHE A 60 -5.17 -0.06 -1.89
C PHE A 60 -4.94 1.15 -2.81
N SER A 61 -5.69 2.24 -2.63
CA SER A 61 -5.49 3.46 -3.42
C SER A 61 -4.27 4.25 -2.94
N ASN A 62 -3.99 4.16 -1.64
CA ASN A 62 -2.83 4.77 -1.00
C ASN A 62 -1.61 3.85 -0.97
N SER A 63 -1.73 2.60 -1.44
CA SER A 63 -0.56 1.79 -1.77
C SER A 63 0.07 2.36 -3.03
N ASP A 64 0.68 3.53 -2.88
CA ASP A 64 1.57 4.15 -3.83
C ASP A 64 2.54 3.06 -4.27
N THR A 65 2.45 2.67 -5.55
CA THR A 65 3.37 1.74 -6.16
C THR A 65 4.71 2.43 -6.25
N GLY A 66 5.42 2.53 -5.13
CA GLY A 66 6.85 2.69 -5.09
C GLY A 66 7.43 1.50 -5.82
N GLY A 67 7.61 1.66 -7.14
CA GLY A 67 8.41 0.75 -7.95
C GLY A 67 9.80 0.61 -7.34
N PRO A 68 10.65 -0.28 -7.89
CA PRO A 68 11.94 -0.69 -7.31
C PRO A 68 13.01 0.42 -7.12
N ASN A 69 12.63 1.69 -7.20
CA ASN A 69 13.49 2.88 -7.09
C ASN A 69 13.22 3.74 -5.84
N ARG A 70 13.26 3.15 -4.64
CA ARG A 70 13.83 3.89 -3.50
C ARG A 70 15.14 3.22 -3.12
N ARG A 71 16.19 3.70 -3.80
CA ARG A 71 17.59 3.49 -3.47
C ARG A 71 17.76 3.46 -1.95
N THR A 72 18.21 2.32 -1.46
CA THR A 72 19.07 2.27 -0.29
C THR A 72 20.23 3.27 -0.48
N ALA A 73 20.52 4.01 0.58
CA ALA A 73 21.70 4.85 0.80
C ALA A 73 21.91 6.04 -0.17
N ILE A 74 21.62 7.25 0.33
CA ILE A 74 22.69 8.26 0.35
C ILE A 74 23.03 8.41 1.83
N ALA A 75 24.00 7.62 2.28
CA ALA A 75 24.89 8.12 3.31
C ALA A 75 25.42 9.44 2.78
N ASP A 76 25.14 10.54 3.47
CA ASP A 76 25.86 11.80 3.27
C ASP A 76 27.34 11.50 3.57
N ASN A 77 28.04 10.98 2.57
CA ASN A 77 29.48 10.98 2.51
C ASN A 77 29.89 12.42 2.21
N LYS A 78 29.64 13.32 3.17
CA LYS A 78 30.42 14.54 3.29
C LYS A 78 31.81 14.07 3.65
N SER A 79 32.61 13.88 2.60
CA SER A 79 34.06 13.96 2.61
C SER A 79 34.53 14.87 3.76
N MET A 80 34.95 14.25 4.87
CA MET A 80 35.64 14.94 5.96
C MET A 80 37.11 15.11 5.60
N PHE A 81 37.39 15.64 4.40
CA PHE A 81 38.71 16.20 4.12
C PHE A 81 38.83 17.53 4.86
N THR A 82 39.04 17.46 6.19
CA THR A 82 39.53 18.61 6.96
C THR A 82 41.01 18.77 6.61
N GLY A 83 41.28 19.49 5.53
CA GLY A 83 42.61 20.00 5.22
C GLY A 83 43.05 20.94 6.35
N LYS A 84 43.70 20.38 7.38
CA LYS A 84 44.38 21.14 8.41
C LYS A 84 45.57 21.83 7.75
N LYS A 85 45.44 23.13 7.47
CA LYS A 85 46.56 24.01 7.10
C LYS A 85 47.65 23.86 8.15
N ILE A 86 48.75 23.22 7.79
CA ILE A 86 49.97 23.24 8.58
C ILE A 86 50.66 24.56 8.21
N ASN A 87 50.62 25.53 9.12
CA ASN A 87 51.38 26.76 8.95
C ASN A 87 52.88 26.42 8.94
N ARG A 88 53.58 26.91 7.92
CA ARG A 88 55.03 26.96 7.79
C ARG A 88 55.60 27.76 8.97
N ILE A 89 56.57 27.18 9.69
CA ILE A 89 57.46 27.91 10.60
C ILE A 89 58.89 27.72 10.08
N HIS A 90 59.65 28.82 10.10
CA HIS A 90 60.97 29.03 9.49
C HIS A 90 62.04 28.05 9.96
#